data_AF-K0KKD9-F1
#
_entry.id   AF-K0KKD9-F1
#
_cell.length_a   1.000
_cell.length_b   1.000
_cell.length_c   1.000
_cell.angle_alpha   90.00
_cell.angle_beta   90.00
_cell.angle_gamma   90.00
#
_symmetry.space_group_name_H-M   'P 1'
#
loop_
_entity.id
_entity.type
_entity.pdbx_description
1 polymer ?
#
loop_
_entity_poly.entity_id
_entity_poly.type
_entity_poly.pdbx_seq_one_letter_code
_entity_poly.pdbx_strand_id
1 'polypeptide(L)'
;MVQFPAFVNGQPPVVSLKEYDDAEWAQETAVDNTPDGYVAVNMNTQKIVAKFDKESESTLDTIFNSAKKQYVSENLEDVLKQGGKK
;
A
#
# COMPACT_ATOMS: atom_id res chain seq x y z
N MET A 1 19.95 11.98 1.84
CA MET A 1 18.66 12.33 2.45
C MET A 1 17.63 12.19 1.36
N VAL A 2 16.74 11.22 1.50
CA VAL A 2 15.62 11.03 0.58
C VAL A 2 14.63 12.19 0.76
N GLN A 3 14.22 12.81 -0.34
CA GLN A 3 13.28 13.92 -0.29
C GLN A 3 11.86 13.42 -0.58
N PHE A 4 11.01 13.47 0.45
CA PHE A 4 9.58 13.16 0.30
C PHE A 4 8.87 14.27 -0.48
N PRO A 5 7.80 13.90 -1.22
CA PRO A 5 7.07 14.88 -2.00
C PRO A 5 6.35 15.86 -1.06
N ALA A 6 6.31 17.14 -1.46
CA ALA A 6 5.76 18.19 -0.64
C ALA A 6 4.24 18.08 -0.55
N PHE A 7 3.69 18.44 0.61
CA PHE A 7 2.25 18.50 0.81
C PHE A 7 1.65 19.62 -0.05
N VAL A 8 0.62 19.30 -0.82
CA VAL A 8 -0.12 20.26 -1.64
C VAL A 8 -1.35 20.67 -0.86
N ASN A 9 -1.47 21.96 -0.52
CA ASN A 9 -2.59 22.51 0.29
C ASN A 9 -2.77 21.82 1.65
N GLY A 10 -1.67 21.42 2.31
CA GLY A 10 -1.72 20.73 3.60
C GLY A 10 -2.18 19.27 3.51
N GLN A 11 -2.33 18.73 2.30
CA GLN A 11 -2.67 17.33 2.06
C GLN A 11 -1.47 16.62 1.41
N PRO A 12 -1.29 15.31 1.68
CA PRO A 12 -0.31 14.52 0.95
C PRO A 12 -0.63 14.57 -0.55
N PRO A 13 0.40 14.69 -1.41
CA PRO A 13 0.22 14.69 -2.85
C PRO A 13 -0.39 13.37 -3.32
N VAL A 14 -1.14 13.43 -4.41
CA VAL A 14 -1.66 12.25 -5.09
C VAL A 14 -0.65 11.88 -6.18
N VAL A 15 -0.20 10.62 -6.17
CA VAL A 15 0.77 10.07 -7.11
C VAL A 15 0.21 8.81 -7.76
N SER A 16 0.65 8.54 -8.99
CA SER A 16 0.40 7.27 -9.63
C SER A 16 1.37 6.18 -9.16
N LEU A 17 1.00 4.91 -9.39
CA LEU A 17 1.89 3.77 -9.18
C LEU A 17 3.20 3.93 -9.94
N LYS A 18 3.15 4.50 -11.15
CA LYS A 18 4.33 4.75 -11.95
C LYS A 18 5.24 5.79 -11.29
N GLU A 19 4.68 6.92 -10.86
CA GLU A 19 5.45 7.95 -10.16
C GLU A 19 6.02 7.44 -8.83
N TYR A 20 5.32 6.55 -8.15
CA TYR A 20 5.83 5.88 -6.96
C TYR A 20 6.97 4.92 -7.30
N ASP A 21 6.84 4.08 -8.33
CA ASP A 21 7.87 3.11 -8.73
C ASP A 21 9.17 3.80 -9.19
N ASP A 22 9.05 4.94 -9.89
CA ASP A 22 10.17 5.76 -10.34
C ASP A 22 10.76 6.66 -9.21
N ALA A 23 10.09 6.76 -8.04
CA ALA A 23 10.52 7.64 -6.97
C ALA A 23 11.61 7.04 -6.08
N GLU A 24 12.74 7.75 -5.91
CA GLU A 24 13.81 7.34 -4.98
C GLU A 24 13.30 7.18 -3.53
N TRP A 25 12.26 7.93 -3.16
CA TRP A 25 11.67 7.87 -1.82
C TRP A 25 10.77 6.67 -1.57
N ALA A 26 10.38 5.94 -2.62
CA ALA A 26 9.55 4.76 -2.50
C ALA A 26 10.24 3.62 -1.73
N GLN A 27 11.58 3.57 -1.76
CA GLN A 27 12.38 2.57 -1.04
C GLN A 27 12.30 2.70 0.48
N GLU A 28 11.99 3.90 0.99
CA GLU A 28 11.84 4.17 2.42
C GLU A 28 10.38 4.19 2.87
N THR A 29 9.46 3.82 1.97
CA THR A 29 8.03 3.83 2.22
C THR A 29 7.40 2.48 1.95
N ALA A 30 6.27 2.23 2.61
CA ALA A 30 5.40 1.10 2.36
C ALA A 30 4.05 1.59 1.84
N VAL A 31 3.44 0.80 0.95
CA VAL A 31 2.06 1.01 0.54
C VAL A 31 1.15 0.37 1.59
N ASP A 32 0.24 1.17 2.14
CA ASP A 32 -0.73 0.75 3.14
C ASP A 32 -2.17 0.96 2.65
N ASN A 33 -3.07 0.10 3.10
CA ASN A 33 -4.49 0.19 2.79
C ASN A 33 -5.23 0.89 3.94
N THR A 34 -5.94 1.97 3.61
CA THR A 34 -6.75 2.72 4.56
C THR A 34 -8.22 2.73 4.11
N PRO A 35 -9.17 3.06 5.01
CA PRO A 35 -10.59 3.20 4.63
C PRO A 35 -10.85 4.22 3.53
N ASP A 36 -9.95 5.20 3.38
CA ASP A 36 -10.03 6.27 2.38
C ASP A 36 -9.29 5.95 1.07
N GLY A 37 -8.65 4.78 0.97
CA GLY A 37 -7.86 4.37 -0.20
C GLY A 37 -6.45 3.90 0.15
N TYR A 38 -5.59 3.82 -0.87
CA TYR A 38 -4.21 3.41 -0.70
C TYR A 38 -3.29 4.62 -0.47
N VAL A 39 -2.35 4.47 0.46
CA VAL A 39 -1.41 5.55 0.81
C VAL A 39 0.01 5.03 0.91
N ALA A 40 0.97 5.89 0.58
CA ALA A 40 2.38 5.63 0.84
C ALA A 40 2.74 6.17 2.23
N VAL A 41 3.28 5.31 3.08
CA VAL A 41 3.66 5.61 4.46
C VAL A 41 5.16 5.44 4.61
N ASN A 42 5.84 6.44 5.17
CA ASN A 42 7.25 6.32 5.52
C ASN A 42 7.45 5.31 6.65
N MET A 43 8.29 4.29 6.43
CA MET A 43 8.47 3.19 7.39
C MET A 43 9.16 3.63 8.69
N ASN A 44 10.01 4.65 8.62
CA ASN A 44 10.76 5.16 9.78
C ASN A 44 9.91 6.07 10.67
N THR A 45 9.00 6.84 10.08
CA THR A 45 8.21 7.86 10.80
C THR A 45 6.73 7.52 10.93
N GLN A 46 6.26 6.48 10.24
CA GLN A 46 4.86 6.07 10.14
C GLN A 46 3.93 7.19 9.67
N LYS A 47 4.45 8.17 8.92
CA LYS A 47 3.69 9.28 8.37
C LYS A 47 3.30 9.01 6.93
N ILE A 48 2.08 9.41 6.56
CA ILE A 48 1.61 9.40 5.18
C ILE A 48 2.41 10.45 4.40
N VAL A 49 3.05 10.02 3.31
CA VAL A 49 3.85 10.88 2.43
C VAL A 49 3.18 11.14 1.10
N ALA A 50 2.31 10.23 0.63
CA ALA A 50 1.55 10.40 -0.60
C ALA A 50 0.27 9.54 -0.56
N LYS A 51 -0.70 9.88 -1.41
CA LYS A 51 -1.90 9.08 -1.70
C LYS A 51 -1.82 8.54 -3.12
N PHE A 52 -2.41 7.40 -3.37
CA PHE A 52 -2.51 6.87 -4.73
C PHE A 52 -3.76 7.42 -5.44
N ASP A 53 -3.66 7.61 -6.75
CA ASP A 53 -4.82 7.96 -7.57
C ASP A 53 -5.77 6.74 -7.74
N LYS A 54 -7.01 6.98 -8.16
CA LYS A 54 -8.03 5.92 -8.27
C LYS A 54 -7.69 4.80 -9.25
N GLU A 55 -6.96 5.09 -10.32
CA GLU A 55 -6.52 4.07 -11.29
C GLU A 55 -5.48 3.15 -10.64
N SER A 56 -4.56 3.76 -9.90
CA SER A 56 -3.58 3.06 -9.06
C SER A 56 -4.24 2.21 -7.97
N GLU A 57 -5.31 2.71 -7.33
CA GLU A 57 -6.06 1.95 -6.32
C GLU A 57 -6.65 0.66 -6.88
N SER A 58 -7.20 0.66 -8.10
CA SER A 58 -7.78 -0.55 -8.71
C SER A 58 -6.71 -1.61 -9.01
N THR A 59 -5.50 -1.15 -9.38
CA THR A 59 -4.35 -2.04 -9.63
C THR A 59 -3.84 -2.61 -8.32
N LEU A 60 -3.69 -1.77 -7.30
CA LEU A 60 -3.29 -2.20 -5.96
C LEU A 60 -4.29 -3.19 -5.38
N ASP A 61 -5.59 -2.93 -5.48
CA ASP A 61 -6.62 -3.85 -5.02
C ASP A 61 -6.52 -5.21 -5.69
N THR A 62 -6.27 -5.23 -7.01
CA THR A 62 -6.05 -6.49 -7.75
C THR A 62 -4.81 -7.23 -7.24
N ILE A 63 -3.70 -6.52 -7.01
CA ILE A 63 -2.45 -7.11 -6.50
C ILE A 63 -2.66 -7.65 -5.08
N PHE A 64 -3.25 -6.86 -4.18
CA PHE A 64 -3.51 -7.26 -2.80
C PHE A 64 -4.49 -8.43 -2.72
N ASN A 65 -5.56 -8.42 -3.52
CA ASN A 65 -6.52 -9.52 -3.58
C ASN A 65 -5.90 -10.77 -4.21
N SER A 66 -5.07 -10.64 -5.24
CA SER A 66 -4.36 -11.77 -5.84
C SER A 66 -3.35 -12.38 -4.86
N ALA A 67 -2.55 -11.55 -4.20
CA ALA A 67 -1.60 -11.98 -3.18
C ALA A 67 -2.31 -12.67 -2.00
N LYS A 68 -3.45 -12.13 -1.55
CA LYS A 68 -4.27 -12.75 -0.50
C LYS A 68 -4.85 -14.09 -0.94
N LYS A 69 -5.38 -14.19 -2.17
CA LYS A 69 -5.89 -15.45 -2.74
C LYS A 69 -4.78 -16.50 -2.87
N GLN A 70 -3.62 -16.10 -3.35
CA GLN A 70 -2.47 -16.97 -3.46
C GLN A 70 -2.02 -17.44 -2.08
N TYR A 71 -1.87 -16.54 -1.10
CA TYR A 71 -1.54 -16.89 0.27
C TYR A 71 -2.53 -17.88 0.89
N VAL A 72 -3.84 -17.64 0.71
CA VAL A 72 -4.90 -18.57 1.18
C VAL A 72 -4.82 -19.91 0.46
N SER A 73 -4.50 -19.93 -0.84
CA SER A 73 -4.35 -21.17 -1.60
C SER A 73 -3.13 -21.97 -1.16
N GLU A 74 -2.00 -21.32 -0.92
CA GLU A 74 -0.74 -21.95 -0.51
C GLU A 74 -0.74 -22.34 0.98
N ASN A 75 -1.50 -21.63 1.81
CA ASN A 75 -1.60 -21.85 3.27
C ASN A 75 -3.01 -22.30 3.69
N LEU A 76 -3.76 -22.94 2.79
CA LEU A 76 -5.15 -23.33 3.01
C LEU A 76 -5.32 -24.17 4.28
N GLU A 77 -4.36 -25.05 4.55
CA GLU A 77 -4.35 -25.89 5.76
C GLU A 77 -4.16 -25.09 7.06
N ASP A 78 -3.38 -24.02 7.05
CA ASP A 78 -3.14 -23.14 8.19
C ASP A 78 -4.30 -22.16 8.41
N VAL A 79 -4.87 -21.62 7.34
CA VAL A 79 -6.06 -20.75 7.39
C VAL A 79 -7.27 -21.51 7.93
N LEU A 80 -7.48 -22.77 7.50
CA LEU A 80 -8.54 -23.62 8.01
C LEU A 80 -8.34 -24.01 9.49
N LYS A 81 -7.09 -24.17 9.95
CA LYS A 81 -6.79 -24.41 11.38
C LYS A 81 -7.03 -23.18 12.25
N GLN A 82 -6.73 -21.97 11.77
CA GLN A 82 -6.97 -20.73 12.52
C GLN A 82 -8.45 -20.33 12.53
N GLY A 83 -9.20 -20.59 11.45
CA GLY A 83 -10.65 -20.39 11.39
C GLY A 83 -11.49 -21.43 12.16
N GLY A 84 -10.85 -22.48 12.68
CA GLY A 84 -11.48 -23.61 13.38
C GLY A 84 -11.63 -23.47 14.90
N LYS A 85 -11.17 -22.38 15.52
CA LYS A 85 -11.50 -22.11 16.93
C LYS A 85 -12.87 -21.42 17.02
N LYS A 86 -13.90 -22.26 17.00
CA LYS A 86 -15.21 -21.98 17.60
C LYS A 86 -15.08 -21.64 19.08
#